data_AF-A0A2E7M7N4-F1
#
_entry.id   AF-A0A2E7M7N4-F1
#
_cell.length_a   1.000
_cell.length_b   1.000
_cell.length_c   1.000
_cell.angle_alpha   90.00
_cell.angle_beta   90.00
_cell.angle_gamma   90.00
#
_symmetry.space_group_name_H-M   'P 1'
#
loop_
_entity.id
_entity.type
_entity.pdbx_description
1 polymer ?
#
loop_
_entity_poly.entity_id
_entity_poly.type
_entity_poly.pdbx_seq_one_letter_code
_entity_poly.pdbx_strand_id
1 'polypeptide(L)'
;MHRKPLVQVEVARRLNVSRSLVSETMAELARLGLVRPCGDHRGAPWEAVFDVWPTVSDVLRSREWILLEEARSALDAAVLEVELSEQVQQAHDYDLNRMRMLLRMTERFQAMLRILIALRVPNSLSGLGRALSRTASLVQGLGRLP
;
A
#
# COMPACT_ATOMS: atom_id res chain seq x y z
N MET A 1 15.85 9.50 18.35
CA MET A 1 15.78 9.46 16.86
C MET A 1 16.86 10.35 16.28
N HIS A 2 17.73 9.82 15.41
CA HIS A 2 18.74 10.62 14.72
C HIS A 2 18.05 11.49 13.66
N ARG A 3 18.30 12.81 13.64
CA ARG A 3 17.60 13.75 12.75
C ARG A 3 18.15 13.79 11.32
N LYS A 4 19.30 13.16 11.07
CA LYS A 4 20.00 13.23 9.78
C LYS A 4 19.96 11.88 9.07
N PRO A 5 19.75 11.86 7.73
CA PRO A 5 19.90 10.67 6.89
C PRO A 5 21.23 9.96 7.13
N LEU A 6 21.23 8.63 7.04
CA LEU A 6 22.40 7.80 7.34
C LEU A 6 22.88 7.06 6.09
N VAL A 7 24.19 6.95 5.93
CA VAL A 7 24.78 6.08 4.90
C VAL A 7 24.70 4.62 5.34
N GLN A 8 24.61 3.68 4.38
CA GLN A 8 24.47 2.25 4.67
C GLN A 8 25.57 1.69 5.59
N VAL A 9 26.81 2.18 5.45
CA VAL A 9 27.94 1.78 6.30
C VAL A 9 27.70 2.16 7.76
N GLU A 10 27.07 3.31 8.01
CA GLU A 10 26.76 3.77 9.35
C GLU A 10 25.59 2.99 9.95
N VAL A 11 24.57 2.68 9.13
CA VAL A 11 23.46 1.79 9.51
C VAL A 11 23.99 0.41 9.92
N ALA A 12 24.85 -0.20 9.09
CA ALA A 12 25.45 -1.51 9.36
C ALA A 12 26.25 -1.52 10.67
N ARG A 13 27.05 -0.47 10.90
CA ARG A 13 27.82 -0.33 12.15
C ARG A 13 26.91 -0.19 13.37
N ARG A 14 25.86 0.63 13.29
CA ARG A 14 24.95 0.89 14.41
C ARG A 14 24.09 -0.32 14.75
N LEU A 15 23.65 -1.06 13.74
CA LEU A 15 22.86 -2.27 13.91
C LEU A 15 23.72 -3.52 14.18
N ASN A 16 25.06 -3.38 14.15
CA ASN A 16 26.01 -4.48 14.29
C ASN A 16 25.74 -5.66 13.33
N VAL A 17 25.47 -5.34 12.06
CA VAL A 17 25.20 -6.32 11.01
C VAL A 17 26.13 -6.13 9.81
N SER A 18 26.17 -7.11 8.90
CA SER A 18 26.98 -7.03 7.70
C SER A 18 26.48 -5.93 6.74
N ARG A 19 27.41 -5.33 5.99
CA ARG A 19 27.08 -4.33 4.96
C ARG A 19 26.24 -4.92 3.82
N SER A 20 26.44 -6.19 3.49
CA SER A 20 25.66 -6.88 2.47
C SER A 20 24.18 -7.00 2.87
N LEU A 21 23.91 -7.39 4.13
CA LEU A 21 22.54 -7.47 4.64
C LEU A 21 21.84 -6.11 4.58
N VAL A 22 22.50 -5.04 5.04
CA VAL A 22 21.93 -3.69 4.96
C VAL A 22 21.67 -3.27 3.51
N SER A 23 22.58 -3.60 2.58
CA SER A 23 22.38 -3.27 1.17
C SER A 23 21.16 -3.97 0.58
N GLU A 24 20.97 -5.26 0.90
CA GLU A 24 19.83 -6.05 0.45
C GLU A 24 18.51 -5.53 1.05
N THR A 25 18.48 -5.33 2.37
CA THR A 25 17.31 -4.78 3.06
C THR A 25 16.96 -3.38 2.56
N MET A 26 17.95 -2.51 2.30
CA MET A 26 17.69 -1.17 1.76
C MET A 26 17.12 -1.22 0.35
N ALA A 27 17.61 -2.14 -0.50
CA ALA A 27 17.04 -2.35 -1.83
C ALA A 27 15.59 -2.83 -1.75
N GLU A 28 15.28 -3.72 -0.80
CA GLU A 28 13.92 -4.18 -0.55
C GLU A 28 13.00 -3.06 -0.06
N LEU A 29 13.41 -2.34 0.98
CA LEU A 29 12.65 -1.19 1.51
C LEU A 29 12.45 -0.10 0.45
N ALA A 30 13.43 0.11 -0.44
CA ALA A 30 13.31 1.04 -1.55
C ALA A 30 12.30 0.57 -2.60
N ARG A 31 12.29 -0.73 -2.95
CA ARG A 31 11.27 -1.33 -3.82
C ARG A 31 9.87 -1.18 -3.24
N LEU A 32 9.74 -1.28 -1.91
CA LEU A 32 8.48 -1.07 -1.19
C LEU A 32 8.13 0.42 -1.02
N GLY A 33 8.98 1.35 -1.45
CA GLY A 33 8.78 2.80 -1.32
C GLY A 33 8.92 3.35 0.11
N LEU A 34 9.48 2.56 1.04
CA LEU A 34 9.61 2.91 2.45
C LEU A 34 10.87 3.74 2.75
N VAL A 35 11.87 3.68 1.88
CA VAL A 35 13.10 4.48 1.97
C VAL A 35 13.49 4.99 0.60
N ARG A 36 14.23 6.10 0.56
CA ARG A 36 14.82 6.63 -0.68
C ARG A 36 16.22 7.21 -0.43
N PRO A 37 17.10 7.20 -1.44
CA PRO A 37 18.38 7.89 -1.35
C PRO A 37 18.16 9.41 -1.40
N CYS A 38 18.96 10.15 -0.63
CA CYS A 38 18.93 11.62 -0.61
C CYS A 38 19.68 12.26 -1.81
N GLY A 39 20.26 11.47 -2.72
CA GLY A 39 20.99 11.96 -3.90
C GLY A 39 21.38 10.85 -4.88
N ASP A 40 21.82 11.24 -6.08
CA ASP A 40 22.04 10.34 -7.23
C ASP A 40 23.44 9.70 -7.28
N HIS A 41 24.28 9.92 -6.26
CA HIS A 41 25.64 9.39 -6.22
C HIS A 41 25.73 8.08 -5.44
N ARG A 42 26.75 7.27 -5.75
CA ARG A 42 27.05 6.05 -4.98
C ARG A 42 27.33 6.42 -3.52
N GLY A 43 26.67 5.74 -2.60
CA GLY A 43 26.83 5.99 -1.16
C GLY A 43 26.03 7.20 -0.62
N ALA A 44 25.04 7.69 -1.36
CA ALA A 44 24.09 8.68 -0.84
C ALA A 44 23.46 8.19 0.48
N PRO A 45 23.27 9.10 1.46
CA PRO A 45 22.50 8.80 2.66
C PRO A 45 21.06 8.38 2.32
N TRP A 46 20.46 7.54 3.16
CA TRP A 46 19.10 7.09 3.03
C TRP A 46 18.19 7.81 4.02
N GLU A 47 16.98 8.13 3.57
CA GLU A 47 15.91 8.65 4.40
C GLU A 47 14.66 7.79 4.33
N ALA A 48 13.93 7.75 5.44
CA ALA A 48 12.64 7.08 5.52
C ALA A 48 11.56 7.93 4.84
N VAL A 49 10.70 7.28 4.07
CA VAL A 49 9.49 7.89 3.53
C VAL A 49 8.41 7.80 4.59
N PHE A 50 7.96 8.96 5.10
CA PHE A 50 6.93 9.01 6.15
C PHE A 50 5.52 8.74 5.61
N ASP A 51 5.31 8.91 4.31
CA ASP A 51 4.06 8.53 3.66
C ASP A 51 4.09 7.07 3.25
N VAL A 52 3.65 6.20 4.17
CA VAL A 52 3.55 4.75 3.94
C VAL A 52 2.23 4.35 3.29
N TRP A 53 1.30 5.29 3.08
CA TRP A 53 -0.04 4.99 2.59
C TRP A 53 -0.06 4.36 1.18
N PRO A 54 0.80 4.77 0.22
CA PRO A 54 0.92 4.08 -1.06
C PRO A 54 1.28 2.59 -0.88
N THR A 55 2.28 2.29 -0.06
CA THR A 55 2.71 0.92 0.24
C THR A 55 1.58 0.11 0.88
N VAL A 56 0.91 0.67 1.88
CA VAL A 56 -0.24 0.01 2.54
C VAL A 56 -1.35 -0.24 1.54
N SER A 57 -1.72 0.75 0.73
CA SER A 57 -2.77 0.62 -0.29
C SER A 57 -2.43 -0.44 -1.35
N ASP A 58 -1.16 -0.55 -1.72
CA ASP A 58 -0.70 -1.54 -2.69
C ASP A 58 -0.74 -2.95 -2.10
N VAL A 59 -0.39 -3.15 -0.83
CA VAL A 59 -0.57 -4.45 -0.14
C VAL A 59 -2.05 -4.81 -0.04
N LEU A 60 -2.89 -3.85 0.39
CA LEU A 60 -4.33 -4.03 0.49
C LEU A 60 -4.95 -4.43 -0.87
N ARG A 61 -4.49 -3.81 -1.97
CA ARG A 61 -4.97 -4.11 -3.33
C ARG A 61 -4.43 -5.41 -3.89
N SER A 62 -3.13 -5.69 -3.72
CA SER A 62 -2.47 -6.82 -4.38
C SER A 62 -2.63 -8.14 -3.65
N ARG A 63 -2.86 -8.11 -2.34
CA ARG A 63 -2.94 -9.32 -1.51
C ARG A 63 -4.30 -9.46 -0.86
N GLU A 64 -4.68 -8.49 -0.04
CA GLU A 64 -5.88 -8.64 0.81
C GLU A 64 -7.18 -8.66 -0.01
N TRP A 65 -7.22 -7.87 -1.09
CA TRP A 65 -8.34 -7.87 -2.02
C TRP A 65 -8.56 -9.25 -2.64
N ILE A 66 -7.48 -9.86 -3.13
CA ILE A 66 -7.54 -11.16 -3.83
C ILE A 66 -8.04 -12.24 -2.87
N LEU A 67 -7.48 -12.31 -1.66
CA LEU A 67 -7.89 -13.29 -0.65
C LEU A 67 -9.37 -13.15 -0.27
N LEU A 68 -9.86 -11.92 -0.12
CA LEU A 68 -11.28 -11.69 0.17
C LEU A 68 -12.18 -12.06 -1.02
N GLU A 69 -11.75 -11.79 -2.25
CA GLU A 69 -12.50 -12.17 -3.45
C GLU A 69 -12.57 -13.69 -3.64
N GLU A 70 -11.48 -14.39 -3.40
CA GLU A 70 -11.44 -15.85 -3.41
C GLU A 70 -12.39 -16.44 -2.35
N ALA A 71 -12.32 -15.93 -1.11
CA ALA A 71 -13.21 -16.37 -0.04
C ALA A 71 -14.69 -16.08 -0.36
N ARG A 72 -15.00 -14.89 -0.92
CA ARG A 72 -16.35 -14.53 -1.35
C ARG A 72 -16.86 -15.49 -2.42
N SER A 73 -16.08 -15.70 -3.47
CA SER A 73 -16.47 -16.57 -4.59
C SER A 73 -16.69 -18.01 -4.14
N ALA A 74 -15.85 -18.53 -3.23
CA ALA A 74 -16.00 -19.87 -2.69
C ALA A 74 -17.26 -20.00 -1.81
N LEU A 75 -17.54 -19.01 -0.95
CA LEU A 75 -18.75 -18.99 -0.12
C LEU A 75 -20.02 -18.86 -0.97
N ASP A 76 -20.00 -18.03 -2.01
CA ASP A 76 -21.12 -17.83 -2.92
C ASP A 76 -21.46 -19.11 -3.68
N ALA A 77 -20.45 -19.80 -4.22
CA ALA A 77 -20.61 -21.09 -4.87
C ALA A 77 -21.16 -22.17 -3.91
N ALA A 78 -20.64 -22.23 -2.67
CA ALA A 78 -21.10 -23.19 -1.68
C ALA A 78 -22.54 -22.92 -1.24
N VAL A 79 -22.94 -21.65 -1.09
CA VAL A 79 -24.34 -21.28 -0.80
C VAL A 79 -25.26 -21.74 -1.93
N LEU A 80 -24.87 -21.51 -3.19
CA LEU A 80 -25.64 -21.92 -4.35
C LEU A 80 -25.82 -23.45 -4.43
N GLU A 81 -24.76 -24.22 -4.12
CA GLU A 81 -24.79 -25.69 -4.12
C GLU A 81 -25.78 -26.23 -3.07
N VAL A 82 -25.78 -25.65 -1.87
CA VAL A 82 -26.71 -26.03 -0.80
C VAL A 82 -28.15 -25.64 -1.17
N GLU A 83 -28.36 -24.45 -1.73
CA GLU A 83 -29.68 -24.00 -2.21
C GLU A 83 -30.24 -24.93 -3.30
N LEU A 84 -29.40 -25.38 -4.23
CA LEU A 84 -29.79 -26.34 -5.26
C LEU A 84 -30.12 -27.71 -4.66
N SER A 85 -29.35 -28.16 -3.66
CA SER A 85 -29.59 -29.43 -2.96
C SER A 85 -30.94 -29.42 -2.24
N GLU A 86 -31.32 -28.30 -1.61
CA GLU A 86 -32.65 -28.13 -0.99
C GLU A 86 -33.79 -28.22 -2.01
N GLN A 87 -33.61 -27.65 -3.21
CA GLN A 87 -34.63 -27.71 -4.28
C GLN A 87 -34.87 -29.15 -4.78
N VAL A 88 -33.83 -29.98 -4.81
CA VAL A 88 -33.89 -31.38 -5.23
C VAL A 88 -34.17 -32.33 -4.04
N GLN A 89 -34.46 -31.78 -2.85
CA GLN A 89 -34.70 -32.53 -1.61
C GLN A 89 -33.55 -33.48 -1.24
N GLN A 90 -32.31 -33.13 -1.61
CA GLN A 90 -31.12 -33.85 -1.19
C GLN A 90 -30.74 -33.41 0.23
N ALA A 91 -30.42 -34.40 1.08
CA ALA A 91 -29.94 -34.12 2.43
C ALA A 91 -28.54 -33.47 2.38
N HIS A 92 -28.35 -32.46 3.23
CA HIS A 92 -27.07 -31.79 3.44
C HIS A 92 -26.91 -31.45 4.92
N ASP A 93 -25.67 -31.32 5.38
CA ASP A 93 -25.34 -31.06 6.79
C ASP A 93 -25.03 -29.58 7.07
N TYR A 94 -25.25 -28.69 6.10
CA TYR A 94 -24.78 -27.31 6.15
C TYR A 94 -25.87 -26.34 6.63
N ASP A 95 -25.49 -25.43 7.54
CA ASP A 95 -26.37 -24.33 7.96
C ASP A 95 -26.30 -23.17 6.96
N LEU A 96 -27.31 -23.13 6.09
CA LEU A 96 -27.44 -22.11 5.04
C LEU A 96 -27.51 -20.68 5.60
N ASN A 97 -28.12 -20.47 6.76
CA ASN A 97 -28.19 -19.14 7.37
C ASN A 97 -26.82 -18.66 7.83
N ARG A 98 -26.01 -19.57 8.39
CA ARG A 98 -24.64 -19.27 8.79
C ARG A 98 -23.76 -18.99 7.58
N MET A 99 -23.88 -19.75 6.49
CA MET A 99 -23.14 -19.51 5.26
C MET A 99 -23.47 -18.14 4.65
N ARG A 100 -24.76 -17.78 4.55
CA ARG A 100 -25.21 -16.46 4.09
C ARG A 100 -24.75 -15.33 5.02
N MET A 101 -24.61 -15.57 6.32
CA MET A 101 -24.03 -14.59 7.24
C MET A 101 -22.55 -14.34 6.95
N LEU A 102 -21.76 -15.40 6.75
CA LEU A 102 -20.33 -15.30 6.42
C LEU A 102 -20.10 -14.60 5.06
N LEU A 103 -20.92 -14.90 4.06
CA LEU A 103 -20.89 -14.23 2.76
C LEU A 103 -21.10 -12.71 2.93
N ARG A 104 -22.16 -12.31 3.64
CA ARG A 104 -22.44 -10.89 3.92
C ARG A 104 -21.34 -10.19 4.71
N MET A 105 -20.69 -10.89 5.65
CA MET A 105 -19.54 -10.34 6.37
C MET A 105 -18.38 -10.08 5.42
N THR A 106 -18.09 -11.03 4.53
CA THR A 106 -17.01 -10.93 3.54
C THR A 106 -17.24 -9.75 2.59
N GLU A 107 -18.46 -9.58 2.08
CA GLU A 107 -18.84 -8.45 1.22
C GLU A 107 -18.66 -7.09 1.93
N ARG A 108 -19.00 -7.00 3.22
CA ARG A 108 -18.78 -5.78 4.02
C ARG A 108 -17.30 -5.45 4.17
N PHE A 109 -16.46 -6.46 4.42
CA PHE A 109 -15.01 -6.27 4.47
C PHE A 109 -14.45 -5.82 3.11
N GLN A 110 -14.93 -6.37 2.00
CA GLN A 110 -14.56 -5.90 0.67
C GLN A 110 -14.97 -4.44 0.44
N ALA A 111 -16.19 -4.05 0.82
CA ALA A 111 -16.63 -2.66 0.70
C ALA A 111 -15.75 -1.71 1.50
N MET A 112 -15.42 -2.06 2.74
CA MET A 112 -14.48 -1.31 3.57
C MET A 112 -13.10 -1.23 2.92
N LEU A 113 -12.59 -2.32 2.36
CA LEU A 113 -11.30 -2.37 1.68
C LEU A 113 -11.29 -1.46 0.44
N ARG A 114 -12.36 -1.42 -0.35
CA ARG A 114 -12.51 -0.47 -1.48
C ARG A 114 -12.41 0.97 -0.99
N ILE A 115 -13.07 1.29 0.12
CA ILE A 115 -13.02 2.63 0.73
C ILE A 115 -11.59 2.97 1.15
N LEU A 116 -10.89 2.06 1.83
CA LEU A 116 -9.49 2.26 2.25
C LEU A 116 -8.56 2.48 1.05
N ILE A 117 -8.71 1.68 -0.01
CA ILE A 117 -7.92 1.83 -1.25
C ILE A 117 -8.26 3.15 -1.97
N ALA A 118 -9.52 3.57 -1.95
CA ALA A 118 -10.01 4.79 -2.60
C ALA A 118 -9.63 6.07 -1.82
N LEU A 119 -9.50 5.98 -0.50
CA LEU A 119 -9.08 7.06 0.42
C LEU A 119 -7.62 7.49 0.22
N ARG A 120 -7.01 7.24 -0.95
CA ARG A 120 -5.71 7.81 -1.34
C ARG A 120 -5.78 9.34 -1.25
N VAL A 121 -5.40 9.90 -0.11
CA VAL A 121 -5.15 11.33 0.05
C VAL A 121 -3.93 11.63 -0.83
N PRO A 122 -4.08 12.41 -1.92
CA PRO A 122 -2.94 12.76 -2.74
C PRO A 122 -2.03 13.68 -1.92
N ASN A 123 -0.79 13.25 -1.65
CA ASN A 123 0.27 14.15 -1.16
C ASN A 123 0.77 15.14 -2.24
N SER A 124 -0.10 15.51 -3.19
CA SER A 124 0.16 16.52 -4.22
C SER A 124 0.46 17.90 -3.63
N LEU A 125 0.25 18.14 -2.33
CA LEU A 125 0.69 19.35 -1.63
C LEU A 125 2.21 19.59 -1.70
N SER A 126 3.02 18.53 -1.77
CA SER A 126 4.49 18.66 -1.92
C SER A 126 4.95 18.90 -3.37
N GLY A 127 4.08 18.61 -4.36
CA GLY A 127 4.29 18.91 -5.78
C GLY A 127 3.74 20.27 -6.20
N LEU A 128 2.59 20.66 -5.64
CA LEU A 128 1.92 21.94 -5.85
C LEU A 128 2.78 23.13 -5.41
N GLY A 129 3.45 23.03 -4.26
CA GLY A 129 4.40 24.07 -3.82
C GLY A 129 5.55 24.29 -4.80
N ARG A 130 6.06 23.20 -5.41
CA ARG A 130 7.10 23.29 -6.45
C ARG A 130 6.56 23.84 -7.77
N ALA A 131 5.35 23.47 -8.17
CA ALA A 131 4.70 24.01 -9.36
C ALA A 131 4.39 25.53 -9.22
N LEU A 132 3.86 25.94 -8.06
CA LEU A 132 3.57 27.35 -7.74
C LEU A 132 4.85 28.20 -7.62
N SER A 133 5.94 27.63 -7.09
CA SER A 133 7.23 28.34 -7.05
C SER A 133 7.80 28.59 -8.45
N ARG A 134 7.60 27.64 -9.39
CA ARG A 134 8.07 27.79 -10.78
C ARG A 134 7.28 28.83 -11.55
N THR A 135 5.96 28.91 -11.34
CA THR A 135 5.13 29.95 -11.96
C THR A 135 5.40 31.32 -11.34
N ALA A 136 5.62 31.41 -10.02
CA ALA A 136 6.02 32.66 -9.36
C ALA A 136 7.36 33.19 -9.90
N SER A 137 8.36 32.32 -10.13
CA SER A 137 9.64 32.72 -10.71
C SER A 137 9.55 33.19 -12.18
N LEU A 138 8.61 32.64 -12.96
CA LEU A 138 8.38 33.07 -14.35
C LEU A 138 7.71 34.44 -14.40
N VAL A 139 6.75 34.71 -13.52
CA VAL A 139 6.09 36.02 -13.41
C VAL A 139 7.06 37.10 -12.90
N GLN A 140 7.94 36.77 -11.94
CA GLN A 140 9.00 37.68 -11.49
C GLN A 140 10.07 37.95 -12.56
N GLY A 141 10.32 36.99 -13.46
CA GLY A 141 11.22 37.17 -14.60
C GLY A 141 10.65 38.10 -15.69
N LEU A 142 9.34 38.08 -15.90
CA LEU A 142 8.65 38.95 -16.87
C LEU A 142 8.52 40.40 -16.41
N GLY A 143 8.46 40.65 -15.10
CA GLY A 143 8.47 42.00 -14.53
C GLY A 143 9.84 42.71 -14.51
N ARG A 144 10.88 42.08 -15.09
CA ARG A 144 12.26 42.61 -15.16
C ARG A 144 12.76 42.83 -16.59
N LEU A 145 11.91 42.68 -17.60
CA LEU A 145 12.24 43.10 -18.96
C LEU A 145 11.90 44.59 -19.11
N PRO A 146 12.83 45.43 -19.61
CA PRO A 146 12.66 46.88 -19.72
C PRO A 146 11.57 47.29 -20.72
#